data_AF-A0A9Q3YX67-F1
#
_entry.id   AF-A0A9Q3YX67-F1
#
_cell.length_a   1.000
_cell.length_b   1.000
_cell.length_c   1.000
_cell.angle_alpha   90.00
_cell.angle_beta   90.00
_cell.angle_gamma   90.00
#
_symmetry.space_group_name_H-M   'P 1'
#
loop_
_entity.id
_entity.type
_entity.pdbx_description
1 polymer ?
#
loop_
_entity_poly.entity_id
_entity_poly.type
_entity_poly.pdbx_seq_one_letter_code
_entity_poly.pdbx_strand_id
1 'polypeptide(L)'
;MIKNKKIKEFCVAATLSGALMVSLHTTAYAVITDYTIKVNEQIFSYNQNELEKSFLSYKSGEKSRLYEDFRSKLNEGNGFYAFKDDKKGFIPYKTVEKGFLESKYNSKSFNIDEFIESDTCKSVEVQSVNKVNIDEKNEIIIKENISTENKEIKKQEESTSTSSTSSSSSRRIRSSSSSKRNKVIEVKKEEKIVQVEKAEQEKQAQIQRESEVKINQQKEEQKLVAKSDVLIKSEITQTAQKSRRGNYQVTTVMIEGTVQANGVFQVAGERVEVQKGDDYSRVADKIYNKFKNNENWLVEFKYVQAGYKANITFTSKKIREHVNSLVVSGNGIKFKYKNEEHGTLPIAEKAEICTVTVLDTSKSNNTLKIKVSSNVINKTFATLSAKLESGDSKETIAEKISNALRSNANITRYFIVKNHGSQIVLTERIADKLNLKVELI
;
A
#
# COMPACT_ATOMS: atom_id res chain seq x y z
N MET A 1 20.34 3.95 25.99
CA MET A 1 20.58 2.53 26.30
C MET A 1 19.24 1.81 26.46
N ILE A 2 18.85 1.00 25.48
CA ILE A 2 17.70 0.08 25.64
C ILE A 2 18.18 -1.01 26.60
N LYS A 3 17.51 -1.17 27.75
CA LYS A 3 17.88 -2.17 28.77
C LYS A 3 17.91 -3.57 28.14
N ASN A 4 18.99 -4.33 28.33
CA ASN A 4 19.23 -5.68 27.77
C ASN A 4 18.03 -6.64 27.88
N LYS A 5 17.16 -6.47 28.88
CA LYS A 5 15.92 -7.25 29.04
C LYS A 5 14.91 -7.05 27.90
N LYS A 6 14.67 -5.81 27.47
CA LYS A 6 13.73 -5.49 26.36
C LYS A 6 14.24 -5.99 25.01
N ILE A 7 15.55 -6.16 24.88
CA ILE A 7 16.21 -6.64 23.66
C ILE A 7 16.07 -8.17 23.55
N LYS A 8 16.30 -8.89 24.66
CA LYS A 8 16.10 -10.35 24.71
C LYS A 8 14.66 -10.76 24.43
N GLU A 9 13.68 -10.06 25.03
CA GLU A 9 12.25 -10.28 24.78
C GLU A 9 11.88 -10.04 23.31
N PHE A 10 12.53 -9.07 22.65
CA PHE A 10 12.32 -8.77 21.24
C PHE A 10 12.96 -9.81 20.30
N CYS A 11 14.19 -10.25 20.57
CA CYS A 11 14.85 -11.31 19.79
C CYS A 11 14.09 -12.64 19.91
N VAL A 12 13.61 -12.98 21.11
CA VAL A 12 12.76 -14.15 21.33
C VAL A 12 11.45 -14.06 20.55
N ALA A 13 10.79 -12.90 20.58
CA ALA A 13 9.59 -12.66 19.79
C ALA A 13 9.88 -12.68 18.28
N ALA A 14 11.06 -12.22 17.82
CA ALA A 14 11.49 -12.22 16.43
C ALA A 14 11.79 -13.64 15.91
N THR A 15 12.44 -14.49 16.71
CA THR A 15 12.66 -15.91 16.39
C THR A 15 11.33 -16.66 16.29
N LEU A 16 10.42 -16.47 17.25
CA LEU A 16 9.12 -17.15 17.26
C LEU A 16 8.10 -16.60 16.26
N SER A 17 8.32 -15.39 15.74
CA SER A 17 7.51 -14.80 14.66
C SER A 17 8.11 -15.04 13.27
N GLY A 18 9.24 -15.74 13.16
CA GLY A 18 9.94 -15.97 11.89
C GLY A 18 10.62 -14.72 11.31
N ALA A 19 10.63 -13.59 12.02
CA ALA A 19 11.16 -12.31 11.53
C ALA A 19 12.68 -12.32 11.24
N LEU A 20 13.39 -13.38 11.64
CA LEU A 20 14.81 -13.62 11.31
C LEU A 20 15.01 -14.34 9.97
N MET A 21 13.95 -14.92 9.38
CA MET A 21 13.97 -15.66 8.11
C MET A 21 13.56 -14.77 6.94
N VAL A 22 14.29 -13.67 6.73
CA VAL A 22 14.20 -12.92 5.47
C VAL A 22 15.45 -13.21 4.66
N SER A 23 15.38 -14.28 3.88
CA SER A 23 16.26 -14.46 2.73
C SER A 23 15.54 -15.17 1.59
N LEU A 24 15.76 -14.64 0.40
CA LEU A 24 15.27 -15.20 -0.85
C LEU A 24 15.99 -16.54 -1.08
N HIS A 25 15.24 -17.64 -1.19
CA HIS A 25 15.81 -18.94 -1.52
C HIS A 25 16.42 -18.94 -2.94
N THR A 26 17.75 -18.90 -3.04
CA THR A 26 18.49 -19.29 -4.25
C THR A 26 19.72 -20.18 -4.03
N THR A 27 20.08 -20.51 -2.78
CA THR A 27 21.08 -21.53 -2.50
C THR A 27 20.61 -22.39 -1.33
N ALA A 28 21.01 -23.67 -1.31
CA ALA A 28 20.65 -24.62 -0.27
C ALA A 28 21.35 -24.23 1.04
N TYR A 29 20.82 -23.22 1.72
CA TYR A 29 21.33 -22.74 3.00
C TYR A 29 21.13 -23.80 4.09
N ALA A 30 21.97 -23.77 5.12
CA ALA A 30 21.79 -24.52 6.36
C ALA A 30 20.46 -24.12 7.06
N VAL A 31 19.66 -25.10 7.47
CA VAL A 31 18.29 -24.89 7.95
C VAL A 31 18.22 -25.17 9.44
N ILE A 32 17.76 -24.18 10.21
CA ILE A 32 17.43 -24.39 11.62
C ILE A 32 16.31 -25.43 11.70
N THR A 33 16.57 -26.52 12.42
CA THR A 33 15.64 -27.65 12.56
C THR A 33 14.97 -27.67 13.93
N ASP A 34 15.69 -27.21 14.96
CA ASP A 34 15.21 -27.19 16.32
C ASP A 34 15.66 -25.93 17.08
N TYR A 35 14.81 -25.48 18.00
CA TYR A 35 15.16 -24.49 19.01
C TYR A 35 15.49 -25.18 20.33
N THR A 36 16.59 -24.80 20.96
CA THR A 36 16.98 -25.37 22.25
C THR A 36 16.91 -24.36 23.38
N ILE A 37 16.49 -24.84 24.54
CA ILE A 37 16.40 -24.07 25.79
C ILE A 37 17.14 -24.87 26.86
N LYS A 38 18.03 -24.18 27.60
CA LYS A 38 18.73 -24.77 28.74
C LYS A 38 18.02 -24.35 30.02
N VAL A 39 17.46 -25.31 30.73
CA VAL A 39 16.86 -25.11 32.06
C VAL A 39 17.69 -25.92 33.04
N ASN A 40 18.31 -25.23 34.00
CA ASN A 40 19.34 -25.80 34.87
C ASN A 40 20.48 -26.42 34.02
N GLU A 41 20.75 -27.72 34.18
CA GLU A 41 21.78 -28.44 33.42
C GLU A 41 21.22 -29.21 32.22
N GLN A 42 19.90 -29.21 32.03
CA GLN A 42 19.24 -29.97 30.97
C GLN A 42 18.93 -29.08 29.75
N ILE A 43 19.12 -29.64 28.57
CA ILE A 43 18.86 -28.96 27.29
C ILE A 43 17.64 -29.61 26.64
N PHE A 44 16.61 -28.81 26.40
CA PHE A 44 15.38 -29.23 25.75
C PHE A 44 15.35 -28.76 24.31
N SER A 45 15.02 -29.64 23.37
CA SER A 45 14.94 -29.35 21.94
C SER A 45 13.51 -29.46 21.44
N TYR A 46 13.08 -28.44 20.71
CA TYR A 46 11.75 -28.33 20.13
C TYR A 46 11.91 -28.22 18.62
N ASN A 47 11.31 -29.14 17.87
CA ASN A 47 11.33 -29.07 16.43
C ASN A 47 10.62 -27.79 15.95
N GLN A 48 11.27 -27.04 15.06
CA GLN A 48 10.77 -25.75 14.60
C GLN A 48 9.37 -25.87 13.97
N ASN A 49 9.18 -26.80 13.04
CA ASN A 49 7.91 -26.96 12.33
C ASN A 49 6.76 -27.38 13.26
N GLU A 50 7.04 -28.26 14.23
CA GLU A 50 6.04 -28.69 15.21
C GLU A 50 5.69 -27.56 16.19
N LEU A 51 6.70 -26.79 16.63
CA LEU A 51 6.51 -25.66 17.52
C LEU A 51 5.73 -24.52 16.83
N GLU A 52 6.02 -24.24 15.55
CA GLU A 52 5.29 -23.28 14.75
C GLU A 52 3.81 -23.67 14.62
N LYS A 53 3.53 -24.94 14.31
CA LYS A 53 2.15 -25.46 14.28
C LYS A 53 1.48 -25.31 15.65
N SER A 54 2.15 -25.69 16.74
CA SER A 54 1.60 -25.58 18.09
C SER A 54 1.38 -24.12 18.51
N PHE A 55 2.25 -23.20 18.10
CA PHE A 55 2.07 -21.77 18.32
C PHE A 55 0.84 -21.23 17.59
N LEU A 56 0.60 -21.65 16.35
CA LEU A 56 -0.56 -21.25 15.56
C LEU A 56 -1.87 -21.76 16.21
N SER A 57 -1.89 -23.00 16.70
CA SER A 57 -3.02 -23.53 17.49
C SER A 57 -3.24 -22.71 18.77
N TYR A 58 -2.18 -22.39 19.53
CA TYR A 58 -2.27 -21.56 20.74
C TYR A 58 -2.88 -20.19 20.44
N LYS A 59 -2.45 -19.55 19.34
CA LYS A 59 -2.95 -18.24 18.90
C LYS A 59 -4.40 -18.27 18.41
N SER A 60 -4.86 -19.42 17.93
CA SER A 60 -6.23 -19.65 17.51
C SER A 60 -7.18 -19.92 18.70
N GLY A 61 -6.66 -19.90 19.94
CA GLY A 61 -7.42 -20.19 21.15
C GLY A 61 -7.55 -21.69 21.45
N GLU A 62 -6.85 -22.54 20.70
CA GLU A 62 -6.80 -23.98 20.92
C GLU A 62 -5.74 -24.34 21.96
N LYS A 63 -6.01 -25.36 22.78
CA LYS A 63 -5.03 -25.86 23.77
C LYS A 63 -3.82 -26.42 23.05
N SER A 64 -2.63 -25.91 23.39
CA SER A 64 -1.39 -26.19 22.66
C SER A 64 -0.25 -26.48 23.61
N ARG A 65 -0.17 -27.73 24.06
CA ARG A 65 0.74 -28.11 25.16
C ARG A 65 2.21 -27.95 24.81
N LEU A 66 2.61 -28.21 23.56
CA LEU A 66 4.01 -28.07 23.13
C LEU A 66 4.46 -26.61 23.20
N TYR A 67 3.64 -25.67 22.70
CA TYR A 67 3.94 -24.25 22.81
C TYR A 67 3.86 -23.74 24.25
N GLU A 68 2.92 -24.23 25.05
CA GLU A 68 2.82 -23.88 26.47
C GLU A 68 4.05 -24.34 27.27
N ASP A 69 4.48 -25.60 27.10
CA ASP A 69 5.71 -26.14 27.70
C ASP A 69 6.94 -25.36 27.23
N PHE A 70 7.06 -25.16 25.91
CA PHE A 70 8.13 -24.35 25.33
C PHE A 70 8.19 -22.95 25.94
N ARG A 71 7.06 -22.24 26.03
CA ARG A 71 7.00 -20.89 26.61
C ARG A 71 7.36 -20.90 28.09
N SER A 72 6.93 -21.92 28.83
CA SER A 72 7.29 -22.09 30.24
C SER A 72 8.80 -22.25 30.40
N LYS A 73 9.40 -23.20 29.66
CA LYS A 73 10.85 -23.45 29.72
C LYS A 73 11.66 -22.27 29.22
N LEU A 74 11.18 -21.54 28.22
CA LEU A 74 11.85 -20.36 27.69
C LEU A 74 11.95 -19.24 28.74
N ASN A 75 10.90 -19.09 29.56
CA ASN A 75 10.92 -18.17 30.69
C ASN A 75 11.87 -18.67 31.79
N GLU A 76 11.82 -19.96 32.11
CA GLU A 76 12.64 -20.58 33.16
C GLU A 76 14.14 -20.56 32.81
N GLY A 77 14.48 -20.87 31.56
CA GLY A 77 15.84 -20.90 31.01
C GLY A 77 16.40 -19.54 30.61
N ASN A 78 15.66 -18.45 30.82
CA ASN A 78 16.05 -17.07 30.49
C ASN A 78 16.39 -16.88 28.99
N GLY A 79 15.59 -17.50 28.12
CA GLY A 79 15.71 -17.42 26.66
C GLY A 79 16.30 -18.69 26.02
N PHE A 80 16.68 -18.55 24.75
CA PHE A 80 17.26 -19.64 23.98
C PHE A 80 18.69 -19.95 24.42
N TYR A 81 19.04 -21.24 24.34
CA TYR A 81 20.41 -21.71 24.52
C TYR A 81 21.17 -21.72 23.19
N ALA A 82 20.64 -22.47 22.22
CA ALA A 82 21.22 -22.62 20.88
C ALA A 82 20.14 -22.94 19.84
N PHE A 83 20.47 -22.76 18.56
CA PHE A 83 19.68 -23.22 17.43
C PHE A 83 20.37 -24.41 16.80
N LYS A 84 19.62 -25.48 16.55
CA LYS A 84 20.16 -26.66 15.88
C LYS A 84 20.05 -26.46 14.38
N ASP A 85 21.20 -26.40 13.74
CA ASP A 85 21.35 -26.37 12.30
C ASP A 85 21.56 -27.80 11.76
N ASP A 86 20.97 -28.11 10.60
CA ASP A 86 21.05 -29.44 9.98
C ASP A 86 22.45 -29.81 9.46
N LYS A 87 23.36 -28.84 9.29
CA LYS A 87 24.72 -29.06 8.77
C LYS A 87 25.84 -28.72 9.77
N LYS A 88 25.67 -27.66 10.57
CA LYS A 88 26.67 -27.12 11.51
C LYS A 88 26.43 -27.55 12.95
N GLY A 89 25.33 -28.23 13.27
CA GLY A 89 25.00 -28.65 14.63
C GLY A 89 24.48 -27.49 15.47
N PHE A 90 24.84 -27.40 16.75
CA PHE A 90 24.25 -26.39 17.65
C PHE A 90 24.97 -25.05 17.53
N ILE A 91 24.24 -24.01 17.16
CA ILE A 91 24.71 -22.64 17.07
C ILE A 91 24.29 -21.86 18.32
N PRO A 92 25.21 -21.31 19.13
CA PRO A 92 24.84 -20.58 20.34
C PRO A 92 23.95 -19.37 20.05
N TYR A 93 22.84 -19.24 20.78
CA TYR A 93 21.91 -18.11 20.62
C TYR A 93 22.62 -16.75 20.80
N LYS A 94 23.56 -16.67 21.74
CA LYS A 94 24.35 -15.43 21.97
C LYS A 94 25.13 -14.96 20.74
N THR A 95 25.60 -15.89 19.90
CA THR A 95 26.31 -15.57 18.67
C THR A 95 25.37 -14.93 17.65
N VAL A 96 24.17 -15.52 17.50
CA VAL A 96 23.11 -14.99 16.61
C VAL A 96 22.59 -13.65 17.13
N GLU A 97 22.37 -13.53 18.45
CA GLU A 97 21.95 -12.27 19.09
C GLU A 97 22.94 -11.14 18.81
N LYS A 98 24.25 -11.42 18.89
CA LYS A 98 25.30 -10.43 18.58
C LYS A 98 25.23 -9.98 17.11
N GLY A 99 25.16 -10.93 16.17
CA GLY A 99 25.07 -10.62 14.73
C GLY A 99 23.81 -9.82 14.37
N PHE A 100 22.68 -10.16 14.99
CA PHE A 100 21.43 -9.42 14.84
C PHE A 100 21.55 -7.98 15.34
N LEU A 101 22.15 -7.80 16.53
CA LEU A 101 22.35 -6.47 17.11
C LEU A 101 23.28 -5.61 16.26
N GLU A 102 24.39 -6.16 15.78
CA GLU A 102 25.31 -5.45 14.89
C GLU A 102 24.61 -5.01 13.59
N SER A 103 23.80 -5.88 12.99
CA SER A 103 23.03 -5.53 11.79
C SER A 103 22.04 -4.39 12.06
N LYS A 104 21.36 -4.42 13.21
CA LYS A 104 20.45 -3.36 13.64
C LYS A 104 21.15 -2.04 13.91
N TYR A 105 22.31 -2.05 14.58
CA TYR A 105 23.13 -0.85 14.78
C TYR A 105 23.57 -0.24 13.46
N ASN A 106 23.82 -1.08 12.46
CA ASN A 106 24.24 -0.67 11.12
C ASN A 106 23.05 -0.40 10.17
N SER A 107 21.81 -0.40 10.65
CA SER A 107 20.58 -0.23 9.84
C SER A 107 20.48 -1.18 8.64
N LYS A 108 21.02 -2.40 8.78
CA LYS A 108 20.96 -3.47 7.77
C LYS A 108 19.91 -4.51 8.16
N SER A 109 19.32 -5.15 7.16
CA SER A 109 18.54 -6.38 7.36
C SER A 109 19.46 -7.50 7.88
N PHE A 110 18.99 -8.28 8.85
CA PHE A 110 19.70 -9.44 9.35
C PHE A 110 19.08 -10.72 8.77
N ASN A 111 19.91 -11.53 8.15
CA ASN A 111 19.56 -12.83 7.60
C ASN A 111 20.23 -13.91 8.45
N ILE A 112 19.43 -14.70 9.16
CA ILE A 112 19.97 -15.72 10.09
C ILE A 112 20.68 -16.86 9.37
N ASP A 113 20.18 -17.28 8.20
CA ASP A 113 20.74 -18.41 7.46
C ASP A 113 22.11 -18.05 6.89
N GLU A 114 22.23 -16.87 6.28
CA GLU A 114 23.51 -16.33 5.79
C GLU A 114 24.51 -16.09 6.94
N PHE A 115 24.02 -15.62 8.08
CA PHE A 115 24.87 -15.41 9.25
C PHE A 115 25.41 -16.73 9.81
N ILE A 116 24.57 -17.77 9.89
CA ILE A 116 24.97 -19.11 10.35
C ILE A 116 25.96 -19.74 9.39
N GLU A 117 25.81 -19.54 8.08
CA GLU A 117 26.76 -20.06 7.09
C GLU A 117 28.12 -19.37 7.11
N SER A 118 28.21 -18.12 7.54
CA SER A 118 29.48 -17.41 7.64
C SER A 118 30.50 -18.12 8.55
N ASP A 119 31.80 -17.97 8.24
CA ASP A 119 32.90 -18.52 9.05
C ASP A 119 32.99 -17.92 10.46
N THR A 120 32.23 -16.85 10.72
CA THR A 120 32.18 -16.18 12.02
C THR A 120 31.31 -16.94 13.04
N CYS A 121 30.48 -17.89 12.56
CA CYS A 121 29.55 -18.63 13.40
C CYS A 121 30.12 -20.01 13.76
N LYS A 122 30.60 -20.15 15.00
CA LYS A 122 31.11 -21.42 15.54
C LYS A 122 30.00 -22.21 16.22
N SER A 123 29.93 -23.49 15.92
CA SER A 123 29.07 -24.43 16.62
C SER A 123 29.63 -24.80 17.99
N VAL A 124 28.75 -25.31 18.85
CA VAL A 124 29.05 -25.82 20.18
C VAL A 124 28.66 -27.29 20.25
N GLU A 125 29.50 -28.08 20.91
CA GLU A 125 29.19 -29.47 21.21
C GLU A 125 28.19 -29.57 22.36
N VAL A 126 27.14 -30.37 22.18
CA VAL A 126 26.09 -30.58 23.16
C VAL A 126 26.00 -32.07 23.47
N GLN A 127 26.31 -32.45 24.70
CA GLN A 127 26.46 -33.86 25.10
C GLN A 127 25.13 -34.63 25.11
N SER A 128 24.07 -34.03 25.65
CA SER A 128 22.73 -34.64 25.68
C SER A 128 21.65 -33.60 25.44
N VAL A 129 20.59 -34.04 24.76
CA VAL A 129 19.44 -33.21 24.41
C VAL A 129 18.15 -33.97 24.63
N ASN A 130 17.27 -33.39 25.43
CA ASN A 130 15.93 -33.87 25.68
C ASN A 130 15.00 -33.38 24.58
N LYS A 131 14.66 -34.24 23.62
CA LYS A 131 13.71 -33.89 22.56
C LYS A 131 12.29 -33.89 23.12
N VAL A 132 11.60 -32.76 22.95
CA VAL A 132 10.23 -32.56 23.44
C VAL A 132 9.26 -32.71 22.27
N ASN A 133 8.34 -33.66 22.39
CA ASN A 133 7.29 -33.94 21.41
C ASN A 133 5.93 -34.04 22.11
N ILE A 134 4.87 -34.19 21.31
CA ILE A 134 3.52 -34.52 21.76
C ILE A 134 3.14 -35.95 21.33
N ASP A 135 2.38 -36.66 22.16
CA ASP A 135 1.75 -37.94 21.83
C ASP A 135 0.36 -37.82 21.17
N GLU A 136 -0.23 -38.95 20.74
CA GLU A 136 -1.57 -38.97 20.12
C GLU A 136 -2.69 -38.45 21.04
N LYS A 137 -2.43 -38.33 22.36
CA LYS A 137 -3.36 -37.82 23.38
C LYS A 137 -3.10 -36.37 23.75
N ASN A 138 -2.21 -35.68 23.03
CA ASN A 138 -1.81 -34.30 23.28
C ASN A 138 -1.07 -34.09 24.62
N GLU A 139 -0.31 -35.09 25.07
CA GLU A 139 0.55 -35.06 26.25
C GLU A 139 2.03 -34.88 25.87
N ILE A 140 2.81 -34.23 26.74
CA ILE A 140 4.25 -34.00 26.50
C ILE A 140 5.02 -35.31 26.69
N ILE A 141 5.78 -35.70 25.68
CA ILE A 141 6.79 -36.77 25.76
C ILE A 141 8.17 -36.14 25.66
N ILE A 142 9.04 -36.50 26.60
CA ILE A 142 10.46 -36.14 26.58
C ILE A 142 11.26 -37.40 26.30
N LYS A 143 12.02 -37.39 25.21
CA LYS A 143 12.97 -38.47 24.88
C LYS A 143 14.38 -37.92 25.00
N GLU A 144 15.16 -38.47 25.92
CA GLU A 144 16.58 -38.16 26.02
C GLU A 144 17.31 -38.72 24.80
N ASN A 145 18.05 -37.85 24.10
CA ASN A 145 18.89 -38.23 22.98
C ASN A 145 20.33 -37.85 23.33
N ILE A 146 21.20 -38.87 23.44
CA ILE A 146 22.63 -38.70 23.66
C ILE A 146 23.27 -38.46 22.29
N SER A 147 23.90 -37.31 22.10
CA SER A 147 24.47 -36.94 20.81
C SER A 147 25.74 -37.76 20.54
N THR A 148 25.63 -38.84 19.77
CA THR A 148 26.76 -39.44 19.06
C THR A 148 26.40 -39.57 17.59
N GLU A 149 27.12 -38.84 16.73
CA GLU A 149 26.95 -38.90 15.28
C GLU A 149 27.51 -40.20 14.68
N ASN A 150 26.83 -40.67 13.62
CA ASN A 150 27.23 -41.59 12.54
C ASN A 150 27.13 -43.12 12.74
N LYS A 151 26.08 -43.75 12.16
CA LYS A 151 26.15 -44.61 10.95
C LYS A 151 24.82 -45.29 10.56
N GLU A 152 24.67 -45.51 9.25
CA GLU A 152 23.61 -46.26 8.54
C GLU A 152 23.40 -47.72 9.01
N ILE A 153 22.16 -48.23 8.85
CA ILE A 153 21.74 -49.39 8.00
C ILE A 153 20.42 -50.02 8.51
N LYS A 154 19.43 -50.03 7.60
CA LYS A 154 18.30 -50.96 7.26
C LYS A 154 17.70 -52.00 8.25
N LYS A 155 16.35 -52.04 8.19
CA LYS A 155 15.42 -53.14 7.75
C LYS A 155 14.51 -53.85 8.78
N GLN A 156 13.22 -53.97 8.36
CA GLN A 156 12.17 -55.01 8.60
C GLN A 156 11.75 -55.28 10.06
N GLU A 157 10.54 -55.70 10.45
CA GLU A 157 9.28 -56.19 9.85
C GLU A 157 8.23 -56.13 11.00
N GLU A 158 6.98 -55.72 10.73
CA GLU A 158 5.77 -56.57 10.81
C GLU A 158 5.43 -57.21 12.18
N SER A 159 4.29 -56.85 12.77
CA SER A 159 3.28 -57.82 13.25
C SER A 159 2.03 -57.15 13.86
N THR A 160 0.92 -57.57 13.29
CA THR A 160 -0.46 -57.71 13.74
C THR A 160 -0.69 -57.85 15.25
N SER A 161 -1.78 -57.25 15.74
CA SER A 161 -2.80 -57.99 16.50
C SER A 161 -4.11 -57.21 16.65
N THR A 162 -5.15 -58.02 16.80
CA THR A 162 -6.56 -57.83 16.50
C THR A 162 -7.36 -57.54 17.78
N SER A 163 -8.67 -57.30 17.60
CA SER A 163 -9.78 -57.45 18.57
C SER A 163 -10.06 -56.21 19.43
N SER A 164 -11.30 -55.78 19.69
CA SER A 164 -12.64 -56.28 19.30
C SER A 164 -13.71 -55.32 19.87
N THR A 165 -14.86 -55.25 19.19
CA THR A 165 -16.26 -55.14 19.69
C THR A 165 -16.54 -54.22 20.88
N SER A 166 -17.50 -53.31 20.92
CA SER A 166 -18.93 -53.30 20.54
C SER A 166 -19.47 -52.00 21.19
N SER A 167 -20.56 -51.32 20.86
CA SER A 167 -21.85 -51.66 20.28
C SER A 167 -22.67 -50.36 20.30
N SER A 168 -23.50 -50.16 19.27
CA SER A 168 -24.94 -49.81 19.38
C SER A 168 -25.33 -48.51 20.12
N SER A 169 -26.26 -47.66 19.68
CA SER A 169 -27.25 -47.75 18.63
C SER A 169 -28.08 -46.46 18.66
N SER A 170 -28.57 -46.04 17.48
CA SER A 170 -29.96 -45.63 17.19
C SER A 170 -30.56 -44.44 17.98
N ARG A 171 -31.25 -43.43 17.42
CA ARG A 171 -32.24 -43.32 16.33
C ARG A 171 -32.25 -41.84 15.86
N ARG A 172 -32.31 -41.52 14.56
CA ARG A 172 -33.53 -41.43 13.70
C ARG A 172 -34.47 -40.32 14.23
N ILE A 173 -34.78 -39.25 13.48
CA ILE A 173 -35.79 -39.23 12.41
C ILE A 173 -35.87 -37.83 11.76
N ARG A 174 -35.87 -37.81 10.41
CA ARG A 174 -36.68 -37.01 9.44
C ARG A 174 -36.77 -35.47 9.58
N SER A 175 -37.07 -34.69 8.55
CA SER A 175 -37.12 -34.77 7.07
C SER A 175 -37.87 -33.51 6.63
N SER A 176 -37.59 -33.00 5.43
CA SER A 176 -38.50 -32.31 4.46
C SER A 176 -37.71 -31.22 3.72
N SER A 177 -37.35 -31.40 2.45
CA SER A 177 -38.14 -31.12 1.21
C SER A 177 -38.43 -29.61 1.07
N SER A 178 -38.24 -28.90 -0.04
CA SER A 178 -38.13 -29.27 -1.46
C SER A 178 -37.90 -28.01 -2.31
N SER A 179 -37.12 -28.17 -3.39
CA SER A 179 -37.41 -27.76 -4.77
C SER A 179 -37.79 -26.31 -5.16
N LYS A 180 -36.96 -25.80 -6.10
CA LYS A 180 -37.27 -25.06 -7.35
C LYS A 180 -37.74 -23.58 -7.28
N ARG A 181 -36.95 -22.68 -7.87
CA ARG A 181 -37.34 -21.94 -9.11
C ARG A 181 -36.19 -21.14 -9.74
N ASN A 182 -36.07 -21.28 -11.05
CA ASN A 182 -35.25 -20.50 -11.98
C ASN A 182 -36.00 -19.24 -12.46
N LYS A 183 -35.21 -18.31 -13.03
CA LYS A 183 -35.55 -17.19 -13.94
C LYS A 183 -36.23 -15.95 -13.32
N VAL A 184 -35.59 -14.80 -13.59
CA VAL A 184 -36.09 -13.42 -13.84
C VAL A 184 -35.23 -12.41 -13.08
N ILE A 185 -34.05 -12.05 -13.63
CA ILE A 185 -33.37 -10.77 -13.33
C ILE A 185 -32.64 -10.31 -14.60
N GLU A 186 -33.40 -9.84 -15.59
CA GLU A 186 -32.85 -9.13 -16.76
C GLU A 186 -33.87 -8.08 -17.22
N VAL A 187 -34.30 -7.20 -16.30
CA VAL A 187 -35.10 -5.99 -16.63
C VAL A 187 -34.75 -4.79 -15.74
N LYS A 188 -33.93 -4.93 -14.68
CA LYS A 188 -33.61 -3.82 -13.75
C LYS A 188 -32.33 -3.03 -14.06
N LYS A 189 -31.69 -3.22 -15.22
CA LYS A 189 -30.45 -2.52 -15.59
C LYS A 189 -30.63 -1.32 -16.52
N GLU A 190 -31.74 -1.21 -17.26
CA GLU A 190 -31.92 -0.14 -18.25
C GLU A 190 -32.55 1.14 -17.64
N GLU A 191 -33.44 1.04 -16.65
CA GLU A 191 -34.04 2.23 -16.01
C GLU A 191 -33.03 3.06 -15.18
N LYS A 192 -31.95 2.45 -14.69
CA LYS A 192 -30.91 3.16 -13.93
C LYS A 192 -29.93 3.95 -14.79
N ILE A 193 -29.81 3.64 -16.08
CA ILE A 193 -28.89 4.36 -16.98
C ILE A 193 -29.58 5.63 -17.51
N VAL A 194 -30.87 5.55 -17.84
CA VAL A 194 -31.67 6.69 -18.33
C VAL A 194 -31.86 7.78 -17.27
N GLN A 195 -31.93 7.42 -15.98
CA GLN A 195 -32.04 8.41 -14.89
C GLN A 195 -30.72 9.13 -14.59
N VAL A 196 -29.56 8.51 -14.86
CA VAL A 196 -28.25 9.14 -14.64
C VAL A 196 -27.92 10.12 -15.77
N GLU A 197 -28.20 9.78 -17.02
CA GLU A 197 -28.01 10.69 -18.17
C GLU A 197 -28.91 11.94 -18.10
N LYS A 198 -30.16 11.79 -17.66
CA LYS A 198 -31.09 12.93 -17.52
C LYS A 198 -30.63 13.90 -16.41
N ALA A 199 -30.11 13.37 -15.31
CA ALA A 199 -29.55 14.17 -14.21
C ALA A 199 -28.24 14.88 -14.62
N GLU A 200 -27.44 14.28 -15.49
CA GLU A 200 -26.19 14.88 -16.00
C GLU A 200 -26.48 15.98 -17.04
N GLN A 201 -27.48 15.79 -17.90
CA GLN A 201 -27.97 16.82 -18.83
C GLN A 201 -28.59 18.02 -18.11
N GLU A 202 -29.39 17.80 -17.05
CA GLU A 202 -29.92 18.90 -16.23
C GLU A 202 -28.81 19.67 -15.51
N LYS A 203 -27.77 18.98 -15.01
CA LYS A 203 -26.58 19.64 -14.44
C LYS A 203 -25.84 20.49 -15.47
N GLN A 204 -25.66 20.00 -16.70
CA GLN A 204 -25.00 20.77 -17.76
C GLN A 204 -25.84 21.98 -18.21
N ALA A 205 -27.17 21.82 -18.32
CA ALA A 205 -28.08 22.91 -18.66
C ALA A 205 -28.15 23.99 -17.55
N GLN A 206 -28.06 23.60 -16.28
CA GLN A 206 -28.02 24.52 -15.16
C GLN A 206 -26.69 25.28 -15.08
N ILE A 207 -25.56 24.63 -15.39
CA ILE A 207 -24.25 25.27 -15.52
C ILE A 207 -24.23 26.28 -16.68
N GLN A 208 -24.87 25.96 -17.82
CA GLN A 208 -24.98 26.88 -18.95
C GLN A 208 -25.83 28.11 -18.59
N ARG A 209 -26.99 27.93 -17.95
CA ARG A 209 -27.83 29.07 -17.50
C ARG A 209 -27.13 29.93 -16.45
N GLU A 210 -26.43 29.33 -15.49
CA GLU A 210 -25.63 30.09 -14.52
C GLU A 210 -24.46 30.83 -15.18
N SER A 211 -23.88 30.28 -16.25
CA SER A 211 -22.83 30.95 -17.01
C SER A 211 -23.37 32.13 -17.83
N GLU A 212 -24.55 32.00 -18.46
CA GLU A 212 -25.21 33.08 -19.21
C GLU A 212 -25.69 34.21 -18.30
N VAL A 213 -26.23 33.87 -17.12
CA VAL A 213 -26.62 34.86 -16.11
C VAL A 213 -25.40 35.61 -15.57
N LYS A 214 -24.27 34.93 -15.33
CA LYS A 214 -23.00 35.58 -14.96
C LYS A 214 -22.43 36.45 -16.07
N ILE A 215 -22.53 36.03 -17.33
CA ILE A 215 -22.06 36.82 -18.49
C ILE A 215 -22.92 38.08 -18.66
N ASN A 216 -24.23 37.99 -18.47
CA ASN A 216 -25.13 39.15 -18.55
C ASN A 216 -25.00 40.08 -17.34
N GLN A 217 -24.83 39.55 -16.13
CA GLN A 217 -24.51 40.38 -14.95
C GLN A 217 -23.13 41.05 -15.10
N GLN A 218 -22.12 40.38 -15.67
CA GLN A 218 -20.83 41.01 -15.98
C GLN A 218 -20.96 42.11 -17.05
N LYS A 219 -21.84 41.95 -18.04
CA LYS A 219 -22.13 43.00 -19.04
C LYS A 219 -22.88 44.18 -18.44
N GLU A 220 -23.78 43.98 -17.49
CA GLU A 220 -24.49 45.06 -16.80
C GLU A 220 -23.62 45.78 -15.76
N GLU A 221 -22.77 45.06 -15.02
CA GLU A 221 -21.79 45.66 -14.09
C GLU A 221 -20.70 46.45 -14.85
N GLN A 222 -20.32 46.04 -16.06
CA GLN A 222 -19.40 46.80 -16.94
C GLN A 222 -20.04 48.04 -17.57
N LYS A 223 -21.37 48.14 -17.60
CA LYS A 223 -22.10 49.32 -18.13
C LYS A 223 -22.19 50.47 -17.13
N LEU A 224 -21.80 50.26 -15.87
CA LEU A 224 -21.98 51.21 -14.76
C LEU A 224 -20.69 51.93 -14.30
N VAL A 225 -19.56 51.75 -14.97
CA VAL A 225 -18.30 52.48 -14.66
C VAL A 225 -17.97 53.50 -15.76
N ALA A 226 -18.76 54.57 -15.81
CA ALA A 226 -18.46 55.71 -16.67
C ALA A 226 -17.41 56.62 -16.01
N LYS A 227 -16.16 56.54 -16.48
CA LYS A 227 -15.22 57.70 -16.47
C LYS A 227 -13.99 57.61 -17.41
N SER A 228 -13.88 56.59 -18.27
CA SER A 228 -12.89 56.55 -19.34
C SER A 228 -13.47 55.96 -20.63
N ASP A 229 -13.21 56.58 -21.78
CA ASP A 229 -13.66 56.15 -23.11
C ASP A 229 -12.99 54.86 -23.61
N VAL A 230 -12.11 54.25 -22.81
CA VAL A 230 -11.34 53.06 -23.17
C VAL A 230 -11.90 51.85 -22.46
N LEU A 231 -12.23 50.80 -23.22
CA LEU A 231 -12.63 49.51 -22.67
C LEU A 231 -11.46 48.51 -22.71
N ILE A 232 -11.42 47.65 -21.70
CA ILE A 232 -10.55 46.47 -21.66
C ILE A 232 -11.40 45.22 -21.46
N LYS A 233 -10.93 44.09 -22.00
CA LYS A 233 -11.50 42.77 -21.77
C LYS A 233 -10.46 41.90 -21.05
N SER A 234 -10.80 41.35 -19.89
CA SER A 234 -9.95 40.43 -19.13
C SER A 234 -10.52 39.01 -19.18
N GLU A 235 -9.69 38.04 -19.56
CA GLU A 235 -10.08 36.63 -19.74
C GLU A 235 -9.00 35.69 -19.20
N ILE A 236 -9.44 34.60 -18.56
CA ILE A 236 -8.54 33.48 -18.23
C ILE A 236 -8.37 32.61 -19.48
N THR A 237 -7.20 32.68 -20.10
CA THR A 237 -6.86 31.93 -21.31
C THR A 237 -6.20 30.59 -21.00
N GLN A 238 -5.68 30.42 -19.77
CA GLN A 238 -5.24 29.13 -19.24
C GLN A 238 -5.55 29.07 -17.74
N THR A 239 -6.21 28.02 -17.28
CA THR A 239 -6.48 27.82 -15.85
C THR A 239 -5.28 27.21 -15.14
N ALA A 240 -5.02 27.64 -13.90
CA ALA A 240 -3.99 27.02 -13.07
C ALA A 240 -4.25 25.54 -12.78
N GLN A 241 -3.18 24.76 -12.76
CA GLN A 241 -3.13 23.37 -12.35
C GLN A 241 -1.87 23.15 -11.53
N LYS A 242 -2.02 22.83 -10.24
CA LYS A 242 -0.89 22.50 -9.38
C LYS A 242 -0.20 21.22 -9.85
N SER A 243 1.11 21.20 -9.74
CA SER A 243 1.84 19.95 -9.91
C SER A 243 1.41 18.93 -8.85
N ARG A 244 1.34 17.67 -9.27
CA ARG A 244 1.17 16.53 -8.35
C ARG A 244 2.16 15.47 -8.74
N ARG A 245 2.94 14.99 -7.76
CA ARG A 245 3.80 13.83 -7.97
C ARG A 245 2.93 12.60 -8.23
N GLY A 246 3.39 11.76 -9.14
CA GLY A 246 2.77 10.45 -9.33
C GLY A 246 3.16 9.52 -8.18
N ASN A 247 2.28 8.58 -7.88
CA ASN A 247 2.48 7.58 -6.84
C ASN A 247 2.43 6.20 -7.46
N TYR A 248 3.20 5.28 -6.90
CA TYR A 248 3.06 3.86 -7.20
C TYR A 248 1.81 3.34 -6.50
N GLN A 249 1.19 2.31 -7.09
CA GLN A 249 0.14 1.59 -6.39
C GLN A 249 0.78 0.57 -5.45
N VAL A 250 0.31 0.54 -4.20
CA VAL A 250 0.64 -0.49 -3.22
C VAL A 250 -0.66 -1.07 -2.68
N THR A 251 -0.89 -2.36 -2.93
CA THR A 251 -2.11 -3.06 -2.51
C THR A 251 -1.72 -4.35 -1.80
N THR A 252 -2.14 -4.49 -0.55
CA THR A 252 -2.01 -5.74 0.20
C THR A 252 -3.24 -6.60 -0.03
N VAL A 253 -3.03 -7.83 -0.47
CA VAL A 253 -4.06 -8.86 -0.66
C VAL A 253 -3.91 -9.91 0.44
N MET A 254 -4.99 -10.12 1.18
CA MET A 254 -5.17 -11.19 2.15
C MET A 254 -5.93 -12.34 1.50
N ILE A 255 -5.43 -13.55 1.67
CA ILE A 255 -5.92 -14.78 1.05
C ILE A 255 -6.43 -15.66 2.18
N GLU A 256 -7.67 -16.13 2.09
CA GLU A 256 -8.29 -17.02 3.08
C GLU A 256 -8.94 -18.22 2.37
N GLY A 257 -8.96 -19.39 3.02
CA GLY A 257 -9.68 -20.57 2.56
C GLY A 257 -8.82 -21.65 1.89
N THR A 258 -9.50 -22.56 1.19
CA THR A 258 -8.90 -23.71 0.50
C THR A 258 -9.59 -23.93 -0.83
N VAL A 259 -8.81 -24.22 -1.86
CA VAL A 259 -9.27 -24.45 -3.22
C VAL A 259 -10.16 -25.69 -3.29
N GLN A 260 -11.38 -25.54 -3.80
CA GLN A 260 -12.39 -26.61 -3.83
C GLN A 260 -12.32 -27.52 -5.06
N ALA A 261 -11.85 -26.98 -6.19
CA ALA A 261 -11.66 -27.69 -7.45
C ALA A 261 -10.40 -27.20 -8.17
N ASN A 262 -9.83 -28.01 -9.06
CA ASN A 262 -8.74 -27.54 -9.93
C ASN A 262 -9.24 -26.37 -10.79
N GLY A 263 -8.41 -25.36 -11.03
CA GLY A 263 -8.84 -24.19 -11.79
C GLY A 263 -7.76 -23.13 -11.92
N VAL A 264 -8.18 -21.91 -12.26
CA VAL A 264 -7.31 -20.77 -12.50
C VAL A 264 -7.90 -19.54 -11.83
N PHE A 265 -7.07 -18.78 -11.11
CA PHE A 265 -7.38 -17.43 -10.66
C PHE A 265 -6.80 -16.40 -11.62
N GLN A 266 -7.54 -15.32 -11.83
CA GLN A 266 -7.03 -14.10 -12.47
C GLN A 266 -6.52 -13.17 -11.38
N VAL A 267 -5.22 -12.91 -11.40
CA VAL A 267 -4.53 -12.08 -10.42
C VAL A 267 -3.74 -11.03 -11.18
N ALA A 268 -4.14 -9.76 -11.04
CA ALA A 268 -3.53 -8.59 -11.66
C ALA A 268 -3.31 -8.72 -13.19
N GLY A 269 -4.22 -9.44 -13.87
CA GLY A 269 -4.17 -9.74 -15.30
C GLY A 269 -3.45 -11.04 -15.66
N GLU A 270 -2.79 -11.69 -14.70
CA GLU A 270 -2.09 -12.95 -14.88
C GLU A 270 -2.95 -14.15 -14.47
N ARG A 271 -2.75 -15.26 -15.17
CA ARG A 271 -3.38 -16.55 -14.87
C ARG A 271 -2.53 -17.33 -13.88
N VAL A 272 -3.11 -17.68 -12.73
CA VAL A 272 -2.49 -18.48 -11.67
C VAL A 272 -3.25 -19.80 -11.53
N GLU A 273 -2.60 -20.91 -11.87
CA GLU A 273 -3.18 -22.25 -11.80
C GLU A 273 -3.22 -22.77 -10.36
N VAL A 274 -4.34 -23.37 -9.96
CA VAL A 274 -4.56 -23.92 -8.62
C VAL A 274 -5.14 -25.32 -8.66
N GLN A 275 -4.81 -26.10 -7.65
CA GLN A 275 -5.25 -27.48 -7.48
C GLN A 275 -6.18 -27.59 -6.28
N LYS A 276 -7.13 -28.52 -6.35
CA LYS A 276 -8.01 -28.85 -5.24
C LYS A 276 -7.17 -29.21 -4.01
N GLY A 277 -7.50 -28.59 -2.88
CA GLY A 277 -6.77 -28.77 -1.62
C GLY A 277 -5.62 -27.78 -1.41
N ASP A 278 -5.30 -26.92 -2.37
CA ASP A 278 -4.39 -25.81 -2.12
C ASP A 278 -5.00 -24.88 -1.06
N ASP A 279 -4.32 -24.72 0.07
CA ASP A 279 -4.68 -23.75 1.09
C ASP A 279 -4.25 -22.33 0.68
N TYR A 280 -4.68 -21.34 1.46
CA TYR A 280 -4.33 -19.95 1.28
C TYR A 280 -2.81 -19.70 1.13
N SER A 281 -1.95 -20.50 1.77
CA SER A 281 -0.49 -20.35 1.72
C SER A 281 0.04 -20.82 0.38
N ARG A 282 -0.37 -22.01 -0.07
CA ARG A 282 0.01 -22.53 -1.39
C ARG A 282 -0.49 -21.64 -2.53
N VAL A 283 -1.68 -21.06 -2.39
CA VAL A 283 -2.18 -20.07 -3.34
C VAL A 283 -1.30 -18.81 -3.34
N ALA A 284 -0.88 -18.33 -2.17
CA ALA A 284 0.04 -17.20 -2.07
C ALA A 284 1.40 -17.49 -2.74
N ASP A 285 1.98 -18.67 -2.51
CA ASP A 285 3.24 -19.10 -3.13
C ASP A 285 3.13 -19.14 -4.65
N LYS A 286 2.01 -19.67 -5.16
CA LYS A 286 1.76 -19.73 -6.61
C LYS A 286 1.64 -18.34 -7.22
N ILE A 287 0.96 -17.43 -6.54
CA ILE A 287 0.91 -16.03 -6.96
C ILE A 287 2.31 -15.42 -6.92
N TYR A 288 3.03 -15.51 -5.80
CA TYR A 288 4.37 -14.97 -5.67
C TYR A 288 5.31 -15.47 -6.78
N ASN A 289 5.36 -16.79 -6.99
CA ASN A 289 6.19 -17.41 -8.03
C ASN A 289 5.80 -16.98 -9.44
N LYS A 290 4.51 -16.83 -9.74
CA LYS A 290 4.03 -16.31 -11.04
C LYS A 290 4.54 -14.88 -11.30
N PHE A 291 4.76 -14.09 -10.26
CA PHE A 291 5.11 -12.68 -10.35
C PHE A 291 6.59 -12.34 -10.15
N LYS A 292 7.47 -13.31 -9.85
CA LYS A 292 8.92 -13.08 -9.60
C LYS A 292 9.60 -12.21 -10.67
N ASN A 293 9.30 -12.46 -11.94
CA ASN A 293 9.89 -11.73 -13.07
C ASN A 293 8.87 -10.84 -13.80
N ASN A 294 7.76 -10.46 -13.14
CA ASN A 294 6.74 -9.65 -13.78
C ASN A 294 7.23 -8.21 -14.01
N GLU A 295 6.98 -7.65 -15.19
CA GLU A 295 7.45 -6.30 -15.56
C GLU A 295 6.67 -5.18 -14.86
N ASN A 296 5.42 -5.45 -14.47
CA ASN A 296 4.49 -4.44 -14.00
C ASN A 296 4.37 -4.41 -12.47
N TRP A 297 4.62 -5.54 -11.83
CA TRP A 297 4.37 -5.73 -10.41
C TRP A 297 5.57 -6.38 -9.72
N LEU A 298 5.89 -5.85 -8.54
CA LEU A 298 6.67 -6.51 -7.52
C LEU A 298 5.68 -7.12 -6.53
N VAL A 299 5.79 -8.42 -6.28
CA VAL A 299 4.96 -9.14 -5.31
C VAL A 299 5.85 -9.63 -4.18
N GLU A 300 5.49 -9.27 -2.96
CA GLU A 300 6.25 -9.61 -1.76
C GLU A 300 5.31 -10.18 -0.71
N PHE A 301 5.79 -11.14 0.08
CA PHE A 301 5.06 -11.57 1.27
C PHE A 301 5.04 -10.44 2.28
N LYS A 302 3.84 -10.06 2.72
CA LYS A 302 3.69 -9.10 3.80
C LYS A 302 3.50 -9.86 5.09
N TYR A 303 4.37 -9.61 6.06
CA TYR A 303 4.10 -10.03 7.43
C TYR A 303 2.75 -9.47 7.90
N VAL A 304 1.92 -10.29 8.56
CA VAL A 304 1.31 -10.01 9.89
C VAL A 304 0.16 -11.00 10.22
N GLN A 305 0.23 -11.48 11.48
CA GLN A 305 -0.75 -12.17 12.34
C GLN A 305 -1.15 -13.62 12.01
N ALA A 306 -0.79 -14.51 12.95
CA ALA A 306 -1.25 -15.90 13.06
C ALA A 306 -2.79 -16.01 12.88
N GLY A 307 -3.18 -16.96 12.03
CA GLY A 307 -4.55 -17.24 11.61
C GLY A 307 -4.52 -17.73 10.16
N TYR A 308 -5.54 -18.48 9.73
CA TYR A 308 -5.67 -19.16 8.42
C TYR A 308 -5.67 -18.23 7.19
N LYS A 309 -4.62 -17.42 7.02
CA LYS A 309 -4.50 -16.36 6.01
C LYS A 309 -3.06 -16.18 5.54
N ALA A 310 -2.88 -15.86 4.26
CA ALA A 310 -1.62 -15.38 3.72
C ALA A 310 -1.80 -13.96 3.19
N ASN A 311 -0.77 -13.12 3.35
CA ASN A 311 -0.79 -11.74 2.88
C ASN A 311 0.34 -11.51 1.89
N ILE A 312 0.00 -10.99 0.72
CA ILE A 312 0.95 -10.58 -0.30
C ILE A 312 0.72 -9.11 -0.66
N THR A 313 1.79 -8.35 -0.83
CA THR A 313 1.74 -6.97 -1.28
C THR A 313 2.07 -6.92 -2.76
N PHE A 314 1.22 -6.25 -3.54
CA PHE A 314 1.50 -5.85 -4.90
C PHE A 314 1.96 -4.40 -4.90
N THR A 315 3.19 -4.18 -5.34
CA THR A 315 3.76 -2.85 -5.59
C THR A 315 3.93 -2.67 -7.10
N SER A 316 3.32 -1.66 -7.68
CA SER A 316 3.52 -1.36 -9.10
C SER A 316 4.95 -0.92 -9.34
N LYS A 317 5.62 -1.48 -10.35
CA LYS A 317 6.99 -1.09 -10.74
C LYS A 317 7.03 0.23 -11.53
N LYS A 318 5.87 0.67 -12.03
CA LYS A 318 5.72 1.90 -12.84
C LYS A 318 4.63 2.79 -12.24
N ILE A 319 4.80 4.10 -12.37
CA ILE A 319 3.74 5.07 -12.03
C ILE A 319 2.61 4.91 -13.04
N ARG A 320 1.39 4.76 -12.54
CA ARG A 320 0.20 4.50 -13.35
C ARG A 320 -1.07 4.76 -12.56
N GLU A 321 -2.19 4.79 -13.27
CA GLU A 321 -3.51 4.85 -12.64
C GLU A 321 -3.81 3.62 -11.79
N HIS A 322 -4.58 3.84 -10.72
CA HIS A 322 -4.91 2.79 -9.76
C HIS A 322 -5.79 1.69 -10.38
N VAL A 323 -5.39 0.44 -10.18
CA VAL A 323 -6.17 -0.74 -10.55
C VAL A 323 -7.00 -1.17 -9.35
N ASN A 324 -8.33 -0.99 -9.47
CA ASN A 324 -9.29 -1.19 -8.38
C ASN A 324 -9.45 -2.65 -7.92
N SER A 325 -9.20 -3.62 -8.81
CA SER A 325 -9.34 -5.04 -8.49
C SER A 325 -8.15 -5.82 -9.05
N LEU A 326 -7.27 -6.24 -8.15
CA LEU A 326 -6.15 -7.12 -8.50
C LEU A 326 -6.52 -8.59 -8.42
N VAL A 327 -7.60 -8.94 -7.75
CA VAL A 327 -7.96 -10.32 -7.45
C VAL A 327 -9.46 -10.46 -7.36
N VAL A 328 -9.95 -11.64 -7.72
CA VAL A 328 -11.38 -11.99 -7.64
C VAL A 328 -11.52 -13.26 -6.82
N SER A 329 -12.37 -13.21 -5.78
CA SER A 329 -12.66 -14.38 -4.93
C SER A 329 -13.43 -15.45 -5.70
N GLY A 330 -13.20 -16.72 -5.38
CA GLY A 330 -13.88 -17.85 -6.02
C GLY A 330 -13.24 -19.18 -5.67
N ASN A 331 -13.87 -20.29 -6.08
CA ASN A 331 -13.33 -21.64 -5.93
C ASN A 331 -12.85 -21.99 -4.51
N GLY A 332 -13.56 -21.52 -3.48
CA GLY A 332 -13.21 -21.72 -2.07
C GLY A 332 -12.15 -20.77 -1.49
N ILE A 333 -11.55 -19.91 -2.30
CA ILE A 333 -10.63 -18.86 -1.87
C ILE A 333 -11.34 -17.51 -1.78
N LYS A 334 -11.11 -16.81 -0.67
CA LYS A 334 -11.57 -15.44 -0.45
C LYS A 334 -10.36 -14.51 -0.42
N PHE A 335 -10.36 -13.56 -1.35
CA PHE A 335 -9.43 -12.45 -1.35
C PHE A 335 -10.06 -11.24 -0.69
N LYS A 336 -9.36 -10.65 0.27
CA LYS A 336 -9.62 -9.30 0.78
C LYS A 336 -8.42 -8.44 0.42
N TYR A 337 -8.61 -7.15 0.19
CA TYR A 337 -7.49 -6.28 -0.14
C TYR A 337 -7.61 -4.93 0.55
N LYS A 338 -6.45 -4.35 0.81
CA LYS A 338 -6.27 -3.01 1.37
C LYS A 338 -5.33 -2.25 0.45
N ASN A 339 -5.81 -1.15 -0.10
CA ASN A 339 -4.96 -0.20 -0.82
C ASN A 339 -4.22 0.64 0.21
N GLU A 340 -2.90 0.49 0.23
CA GLU A 340 -2.02 1.28 1.10
C GLU A 340 -1.60 2.56 0.40
N GLU A 341 -1.34 2.46 -0.92
CA GLU A 341 -1.12 3.60 -1.78
C GLU A 341 -1.93 3.47 -3.07
N HIS A 342 -2.61 4.56 -3.43
CA HIS A 342 -3.30 4.66 -4.71
C HIS A 342 -2.32 5.12 -5.78
N GLY A 343 -2.23 4.35 -6.86
CA GLY A 343 -1.46 4.74 -8.04
C GLY A 343 -2.11 5.96 -8.68
N THR A 344 -1.30 6.98 -8.95
CA THR A 344 -1.77 8.21 -9.60
C THR A 344 -0.75 8.68 -10.61
N LEU A 345 -1.21 9.11 -11.79
CA LEU A 345 -0.31 9.73 -12.75
C LEU A 345 0.20 11.09 -12.25
N PRO A 346 1.45 11.45 -12.62
CA PRO A 346 2.00 12.75 -12.33
C PRO A 346 1.25 13.80 -13.15
N ILE A 347 1.01 14.94 -12.53
CA ILE A 347 0.35 16.08 -13.16
C ILE A 347 1.38 17.20 -13.23
N ALA A 348 1.70 17.64 -14.45
CA ALA A 348 2.59 18.78 -14.65
C ALA A 348 1.91 20.07 -14.18
N GLU A 349 2.72 21.00 -13.66
CA GLU A 349 2.24 22.32 -13.30
C GLU A 349 1.84 23.11 -14.56
N LYS A 350 0.72 23.82 -14.48
CA LYS A 350 0.31 24.83 -15.45
C LYS A 350 -0.06 26.09 -14.69
N ALA A 351 0.64 27.19 -14.91
CA ALA A 351 0.30 28.48 -14.32
C ALA A 351 -1.01 29.03 -14.91
N GLU A 352 -1.79 29.81 -14.13
CA GLU A 352 -2.88 30.57 -14.72
C GLU A 352 -2.33 31.64 -15.67
N ILE A 353 -3.03 31.88 -16.77
CA ILE A 353 -2.76 32.97 -17.69
C ILE A 353 -4.02 33.81 -17.83
N CYS A 354 -3.92 35.07 -17.46
CA CYS A 354 -4.93 36.10 -17.67
C CYS A 354 -4.48 37.00 -18.82
N THR A 355 -5.29 37.08 -19.87
CA THR A 355 -5.07 37.98 -21.00
C THR A 355 -6.01 39.17 -20.89
N VAL A 356 -5.44 40.37 -20.96
CA VAL A 356 -6.17 41.64 -20.99
C VAL A 356 -6.02 42.24 -22.39
N THR A 357 -7.12 42.45 -23.09
CA THR A 357 -7.14 43.05 -24.42
C THR A 357 -7.69 44.46 -24.33
N VAL A 358 -6.95 45.44 -24.86
CA VAL A 358 -7.44 46.81 -25.02
C VAL A 358 -8.33 46.87 -26.25
N LEU A 359 -9.56 47.35 -26.10
CA LEU A 359 -10.56 47.31 -27.17
C LEU A 359 -10.60 48.61 -27.97
N ASP A 360 -10.28 49.74 -27.34
CA ASP A 360 -10.47 51.08 -27.90
C ASP A 360 -9.19 51.92 -27.86
N THR A 361 -9.16 52.96 -28.70
CA THR A 361 -8.15 54.01 -28.66
C THR A 361 -8.56 55.12 -27.70
N SER A 362 -7.61 55.91 -27.22
CA SER A 362 -7.92 57.04 -26.32
C SER A 362 -8.36 58.26 -27.12
N LYS A 363 -9.51 58.85 -26.78
CA LYS A 363 -10.05 60.06 -27.44
C LYS A 363 -9.69 61.36 -26.72
N SER A 364 -9.18 61.26 -25.49
CA SER A 364 -8.90 62.41 -24.64
C SER A 364 -7.77 62.08 -23.66
N ASN A 365 -7.11 63.11 -23.14
CA ASN A 365 -6.13 62.92 -22.07
C ASN A 365 -6.87 62.50 -20.80
N ASN A 366 -6.53 61.34 -20.24
CA ASN A 366 -7.16 60.81 -19.03
C ASN A 366 -6.18 59.93 -18.24
N THR A 367 -6.58 59.43 -17.08
CA THR A 367 -5.84 58.42 -16.31
C THR A 367 -6.73 57.22 -16.09
N LEU A 368 -6.33 56.07 -16.63
CA LEU A 368 -6.99 54.79 -16.35
C LEU A 368 -6.57 54.30 -14.96
N LYS A 369 -7.54 53.98 -14.12
CA LYS A 369 -7.30 53.22 -12.90
C LYS A 369 -7.59 51.75 -13.15
N ILE A 370 -6.60 50.91 -12.89
CA ILE A 370 -6.67 49.46 -13.12
C ILE A 370 -6.58 48.75 -11.77
N LYS A 371 -7.48 47.81 -11.54
CA LYS A 371 -7.45 46.92 -10.39
C LYS A 371 -7.17 45.50 -10.85
N VAL A 372 -6.22 44.85 -10.17
CA VAL A 372 -5.89 43.43 -10.37
C VAL A 372 -6.27 42.68 -9.09
N SER A 373 -7.25 41.79 -9.17
CA SER A 373 -7.74 41.05 -8.00
C SER A 373 -8.14 39.62 -8.31
N SER A 374 -8.29 38.82 -7.27
CA SER A 374 -8.87 37.47 -7.30
C SER A 374 -10.02 37.41 -6.30
N ASN A 375 -11.18 37.00 -6.77
CA ASN A 375 -12.34 36.76 -5.90
C ASN A 375 -12.23 35.41 -5.20
N VAL A 376 -11.52 34.43 -5.78
CA VAL A 376 -11.35 33.09 -5.20
C VAL A 376 -10.61 33.15 -3.87
N ILE A 377 -9.57 33.98 -3.79
CA ILE A 377 -8.80 34.18 -2.56
C ILE A 377 -9.10 35.52 -1.87
N ASN A 378 -10.16 36.23 -2.29
CA ASN A 378 -10.58 37.54 -1.79
C ASN A 378 -9.39 38.52 -1.61
N LYS A 379 -8.62 38.74 -2.67
CA LYS A 379 -7.38 39.54 -2.62
C LYS A 379 -7.30 40.53 -3.77
N THR A 380 -6.95 41.77 -3.46
CA THR A 380 -6.48 42.75 -4.45
C THR A 380 -4.96 42.74 -4.47
N PHE A 381 -4.36 42.49 -5.63
CA PHE A 381 -2.90 42.46 -5.80
C PHE A 381 -2.33 43.87 -5.99
N ALA A 382 -3.02 44.70 -6.77
CA ALA A 382 -2.68 46.10 -6.94
C ALA A 382 -3.88 46.91 -7.47
N THR A 383 -3.84 48.21 -7.16
CA THR A 383 -4.57 49.27 -7.87
C THR A 383 -3.52 50.20 -8.47
N LEU A 384 -3.61 50.44 -9.78
CA LEU A 384 -2.59 51.13 -10.57
C LEU A 384 -3.22 52.23 -11.40
N SER A 385 -2.39 53.16 -11.87
CA SER A 385 -2.81 54.24 -12.75
C SER A 385 -1.95 54.26 -14.02
N ALA A 386 -2.57 54.42 -15.18
CA ALA A 386 -1.89 54.63 -16.46
C ALA A 386 -2.39 55.93 -17.09
N LYS A 387 -1.47 56.87 -17.36
CA LYS A 387 -1.79 58.13 -18.03
C LYS A 387 -1.98 57.90 -19.51
N LEU A 388 -3.10 58.36 -20.05
CA LEU A 388 -3.43 58.31 -21.47
C LEU A 388 -3.35 59.69 -22.09
N GLU A 389 -2.98 59.71 -23.36
CA GLU A 389 -3.00 60.87 -24.22
C GLU A 389 -4.04 60.69 -25.32
N SER A 390 -4.59 61.80 -25.81
CA SER A 390 -5.50 61.78 -26.95
C SER A 390 -4.79 61.21 -28.18
N GLY A 391 -5.41 60.23 -28.84
CA GLY A 391 -4.85 59.56 -30.00
C GLY A 391 -4.01 58.32 -29.68
N ASP A 392 -3.79 57.96 -28.40
CA ASP A 392 -3.10 56.71 -28.06
C ASP A 392 -3.78 55.50 -28.73
N SER A 393 -2.99 54.69 -29.45
CA SER A 393 -3.47 53.44 -30.05
C SER A 393 -3.72 52.37 -28.99
N LYS A 394 -4.39 51.27 -29.38
CA LYS A 394 -4.64 50.14 -28.47
C LYS A 394 -3.32 49.54 -27.94
N GLU A 395 -2.32 49.47 -28.80
CA GLU A 395 -0.97 48.98 -28.51
C GLU A 395 -0.27 49.91 -27.52
N THR A 396 -0.32 51.24 -27.75
CA THR A 396 0.26 52.23 -26.85
C THR A 396 -0.41 52.19 -25.47
N ILE A 397 -1.74 52.07 -25.41
CA ILE A 397 -2.47 51.90 -24.16
C ILE A 397 -2.03 50.61 -23.46
N ALA A 398 -1.98 49.49 -24.19
CA ALA A 398 -1.57 48.21 -23.64
C ALA A 398 -0.13 48.26 -23.09
N GLU A 399 0.78 48.96 -23.77
CA GLU A 399 2.15 49.18 -23.33
C GLU A 399 2.18 50.00 -22.03
N LYS A 400 1.45 51.12 -21.97
CA LYS A 400 1.33 51.97 -20.76
C LYS A 400 0.81 51.18 -19.56
N ILE A 401 -0.23 50.36 -19.74
CA ILE A 401 -0.76 49.46 -18.69
C ILE A 401 0.28 48.41 -18.30
N SER A 402 0.95 47.79 -19.28
CA SER A 402 1.97 46.77 -19.04
C SER A 402 3.16 47.31 -18.23
N ASN A 403 3.57 48.54 -18.52
CA ASN A 403 4.65 49.21 -17.80
C ASN A 403 4.23 49.50 -16.35
N ALA A 404 3.02 50.03 -16.13
CA ALA A 404 2.50 50.23 -14.77
C ALA A 404 2.44 48.91 -13.96
N LEU A 405 2.04 47.81 -14.60
CA LEU A 405 2.02 46.48 -13.99
C LEU A 405 3.43 45.98 -13.65
N ARG A 406 4.40 46.12 -14.57
CA ARG A 406 5.80 45.70 -14.35
C ARG A 406 6.53 46.53 -13.30
N SER A 407 6.19 47.80 -13.15
CA SER A 407 6.76 48.67 -12.11
C SER A 407 6.20 48.37 -10.72
N ASN A 408 5.12 47.59 -10.59
CA ASN A 408 4.53 47.27 -9.30
C ASN A 408 5.17 46.00 -8.69
N ALA A 409 5.75 46.14 -7.50
CA ALA A 409 6.43 45.04 -6.80
C ALA A 409 5.49 43.89 -6.41
N ASN A 410 4.24 44.19 -6.02
CA ASN A 410 3.27 43.14 -5.72
C ASN A 410 2.90 42.36 -6.98
N ILE A 411 2.65 43.04 -8.11
CA ILE A 411 2.34 42.35 -9.37
C ILE A 411 3.51 41.46 -9.79
N THR A 412 4.72 41.99 -9.87
CA THR A 412 5.91 41.23 -10.32
C THR A 412 6.30 40.07 -9.39
N ARG A 413 5.93 40.14 -8.12
CA ARG A 413 6.09 39.04 -7.15
C ARG A 413 5.22 37.83 -7.48
N TYR A 414 3.99 38.03 -7.97
CA TYR A 414 3.05 36.95 -8.24
C TYR A 414 2.93 36.60 -9.74
N PHE A 415 3.21 37.55 -10.62
CA PHE A 415 2.96 37.43 -12.06
C PHE A 415 4.16 37.86 -12.91
N ILE A 416 4.30 37.22 -14.06
CA ILE A 416 5.12 37.66 -15.18
C ILE A 416 4.20 38.42 -16.14
N VAL A 417 4.60 39.63 -16.52
CA VAL A 417 3.79 40.51 -17.37
C VAL A 417 4.43 40.63 -18.75
N LYS A 418 3.77 40.13 -19.78
CA LYS A 418 4.16 40.28 -21.18
C LYS A 418 3.17 41.17 -21.93
N ASN A 419 3.66 41.83 -22.96
CA ASN A 419 2.85 42.64 -23.86
C ASN A 419 3.01 42.08 -25.27
N HIS A 420 1.90 41.95 -25.99
CA HIS A 420 1.82 41.48 -27.36
C HIS A 420 0.83 42.38 -28.12
N GLY A 421 1.31 43.55 -28.56
CA GLY A 421 0.47 44.54 -29.24
C GLY A 421 -0.61 45.09 -28.32
N SER A 422 -1.87 44.94 -28.69
CA SER A 422 -3.03 45.37 -27.89
C SER A 422 -3.37 44.43 -26.72
N GLN A 423 -2.62 43.33 -26.56
CA GLN A 423 -2.84 42.34 -25.50
C GLN A 423 -1.74 42.38 -24.43
N ILE A 424 -2.16 42.20 -23.20
CA ILE A 424 -1.31 42.11 -22.01
C ILE A 424 -1.54 40.74 -21.39
N VAL A 425 -0.47 40.00 -21.14
CA VAL A 425 -0.53 38.63 -20.62
C VAL A 425 0.10 38.62 -19.22
N LEU A 426 -0.71 38.28 -18.23
CA LEU A 426 -0.28 38.04 -16.85
C LEU A 426 -0.23 36.53 -16.63
N THR A 427 0.97 35.99 -16.48
CA THR A 427 1.19 34.56 -16.16
C THR A 427 1.60 34.44 -14.70
N GLU A 428 0.92 33.59 -13.94
CA GLU A 428 1.33 33.30 -12.56
C GLU A 428 2.74 32.72 -12.48
N ARG A 429 3.47 33.07 -11.42
CA ARG A 429 4.77 32.46 -11.10
C ARG A 429 4.63 31.13 -10.35
N ILE A 430 3.51 30.94 -9.66
CA ILE A 430 3.17 29.74 -8.90
C ILE A 430 1.74 29.41 -9.30
N ALA A 431 1.49 28.20 -9.78
CA ALA A 431 0.18 27.78 -10.23
C ALA A 431 -0.80 27.69 -9.06
N ASP A 432 -1.56 28.75 -8.84
CA ASP A 432 -2.60 28.82 -7.83
C ASP A 432 -3.94 29.09 -8.53
N LYS A 433 -5.03 28.55 -7.98
CA LYS A 433 -6.34 28.81 -8.57
C LYS A 433 -6.80 30.21 -8.16
N LEU A 434 -6.38 31.24 -8.91
CA LEU A 434 -6.71 32.62 -8.61
C LEU A 434 -7.99 33.08 -9.33
N ASN A 435 -8.24 32.65 -10.55
CA ASN A 435 -9.26 33.24 -11.42
C ASN A 435 -9.11 34.77 -11.45
N LEU A 436 -7.93 35.21 -11.87
CA LEU A 436 -7.51 36.61 -11.89
C LEU A 436 -8.45 37.48 -12.72
N LYS A 437 -8.80 38.64 -12.18
CA LYS A 437 -9.59 39.66 -12.82
C LYS A 437 -8.79 40.95 -12.93
N VAL A 438 -8.73 41.52 -14.12
CA VAL A 438 -8.21 42.86 -14.37
C VAL A 438 -9.36 43.74 -14.84
N GLU A 439 -9.66 44.79 -14.08
CA GLU A 439 -10.81 45.66 -14.32
C GLU A 439 -10.44 47.14 -14.20
N LEU A 440 -11.21 48.00 -14.88
CA LEU A 440 -11.15 49.45 -14.70
C LEU A 440 -12.06 49.84 -13.53
N ILE A 441 -11.63 50.82 -12.72
CA ILE A 441 -12.36 51.27 -11.51
C ILE A 441 -12.49 52.78 -11.37
#